data_AF-A0A8D7ZZK6-F1
#
_entry.id   AF-A0A8D7ZZK6-F1
#
_cell.length_a   1.000
_cell.length_b   1.000
_cell.length_c   1.000
_cell.angle_alpha   90.00
_cell.angle_beta   90.00
_cell.angle_gamma   90.00
#
_symmetry.space_group_name_H-M   'P 1'
#
loop_
_entity.id
_entity.type
_entity.pdbx_description
1 polymer ?
#
loop_
_entity_poly.entity_id
_entity_poly.type
_entity_poly.pdbx_seq_one_letter_code
_entity_poly.pdbx_strand_id
1 'polypeptide(L)'
;MIATLVIFSTVYDFVTRYFAQKREVLWTTFSLRRNWLQLTRVRPSTGSSESIECIHGIRVLAISWIMLWHSYSLTFLAPLINPYTLSDWRSSFHSAMITIGPISVDTFFMLSGLLTCWSLLKELDRNGKLNVPLLYLHRY
;
A
#
# COMPACT_ATOMS: atom_id res chain seq x y z
N MET A 1 -18.16 7.37 -9.20
CA MET A 1 -17.67 8.68 -8.72
C MET A 1 -16.15 8.76 -8.64
N ILE A 2 -15.45 7.82 -8.01
CA ILE A 2 -13.98 7.86 -7.91
C ILE A 2 -13.31 7.64 -9.30
N ALA A 3 -13.79 6.67 -10.07
CA ALA A 3 -13.25 6.39 -11.42
C ALA A 3 -13.40 7.57 -12.39
N THR A 4 -14.51 8.31 -12.34
CA THR A 4 -14.75 9.48 -13.20
C THR A 4 -13.78 10.63 -12.85
N LEU A 5 -13.50 10.86 -11.57
CA LEU A 5 -12.51 11.84 -11.12
C LEU A 5 -11.09 11.48 -11.57
N VAL A 6 -10.73 10.20 -11.52
CA VAL A 6 -9.42 9.69 -11.94
C VAL A 6 -9.22 9.84 -13.45
N ILE A 7 -10.23 9.48 -14.26
CA ILE A 7 -10.18 9.63 -15.72
C ILE A 7 -10.04 11.11 -16.08
N PHE A 8 -10.85 11.98 -15.49
CA PHE A 8 -10.81 13.42 -15.77
C PHE A 8 -9.47 14.06 -15.38
N SER A 9 -8.93 13.71 -14.20
CA SER A 9 -7.60 14.17 -13.77
C SER A 9 -6.47 13.67 -14.67
N THR A 10 -6.57 12.43 -15.18
CA THR A 10 -5.56 11.85 -16.07
C THR A 10 -5.59 12.50 -17.47
N VAL A 11 -6.78 12.78 -18.00
CA VAL A 11 -6.96 13.51 -19.27
C VAL A 11 -6.46 14.95 -19.14
N TYR A 12 -6.78 15.63 -18.04
CA TYR A 12 -6.28 16.97 -17.75
C TYR A 12 -4.75 17.02 -17.70
N ASP A 13 -4.11 16.06 -17.02
CA ASP A 13 -2.65 15.95 -16.95
C ASP A 13 -2.00 15.70 -18.32
N PHE A 14 -2.70 15.01 -19.24
CA PHE A 14 -2.26 14.77 -20.61
C PHE A 14 -2.33 16.04 -21.46
N VAL A 15 -3.46 16.75 -21.41
CA VAL A 15 -3.68 17.99 -22.16
C VAL A 15 -2.73 19.10 -21.70
N THR A 16 -2.58 19.27 -20.38
CA THR A 16 -1.71 20.33 -19.82
C THR A 16 -0.23 20.10 -20.17
N ARG A 17 0.18 18.84 -20.36
CA ARG A 17 1.53 18.49 -20.84
C ARG A 17 1.70 18.72 -22.35
N TYR A 18 0.70 18.42 -23.16
CA TYR A 18 0.75 18.64 -24.61
C TYR A 18 0.82 20.14 -24.95
N PHE A 19 0.17 20.99 -24.15
CA PHE A 19 0.14 22.44 -24.32
C PHE A 19 1.18 23.21 -23.49
N ALA A 20 2.11 22.53 -22.79
CA ALA A 20 3.17 23.15 -21.97
C ALA A 20 2.66 24.26 -21.01
N GLN A 21 1.44 24.12 -20.51
CA GLN A 21 0.74 25.16 -19.75
C GLN A 21 0.99 25.02 -18.24
N LYS A 22 0.94 26.13 -17.49
CA LYS A 22 1.12 26.14 -16.03
C LYS A 22 0.12 25.18 -15.37
N ARG A 23 0.65 24.33 -14.49
CA ARG A 23 -0.04 23.15 -13.98
C ARG A 23 -0.54 23.41 -12.56
N GLU A 24 -1.85 23.53 -12.41
CA GLU A 24 -2.49 23.70 -11.12
C GLU A 24 -2.39 22.42 -10.27
N VAL A 25 -1.96 22.55 -9.02
CA VAL A 25 -1.61 21.42 -8.14
C VAL A 25 -2.80 20.50 -7.91
N LEU A 26 -3.98 21.09 -7.62
CA LEU A 26 -5.21 20.37 -7.23
C LEU A 26 -5.70 19.37 -8.28
N TRP A 27 -5.65 19.75 -9.57
CA TRP A 27 -6.16 18.94 -10.67
C TRP A 27 -5.24 17.79 -11.05
N THR A 28 -4.01 17.80 -10.51
CA THR A 28 -2.98 16.80 -10.83
C THR A 28 -2.76 15.76 -9.74
N THR A 29 -3.39 15.95 -8.58
CA THR A 29 -3.26 15.08 -7.40
C THR A 29 -3.91 13.71 -7.64
N PHE A 30 -4.97 13.65 -8.46
CA PHE A 30 -5.69 12.42 -8.79
C PHE A 30 -5.22 11.73 -10.08
N SER A 31 -4.13 12.21 -10.69
CA SER A 31 -3.59 11.61 -11.93
C SER A 31 -2.99 10.24 -11.62
N LEU A 32 -3.65 9.18 -12.08
CA LEU A 32 -3.25 7.80 -11.84
C LEU A 32 -1.82 7.54 -12.32
N ARG A 33 -1.48 8.09 -13.49
CA ARG A 33 -0.17 7.92 -14.12
C ARG A 33 0.95 8.56 -13.31
N ARG A 34 0.73 9.74 -12.74
CA ARG A 34 1.76 10.43 -11.94
C ARG A 34 2.00 9.70 -10.63
N ASN A 35 0.93 9.30 -9.95
CA ASN A 35 1.01 8.53 -8.72
C ASN A 35 1.69 7.18 -8.98
N TRP A 36 1.33 6.48 -10.06
CA TRP A 36 1.98 5.24 -10.46
C TRP A 36 3.47 5.42 -10.79
N LEU A 37 3.83 6.45 -11.54
CA LEU A 37 5.22 6.73 -11.89
C LEU A 37 6.03 7.16 -10.65
N GLN A 38 5.43 7.87 -9.69
CA GLN A 38 6.07 8.20 -8.42
C GLN A 38 6.26 6.96 -7.54
N LEU A 39 5.30 6.04 -7.52
CA LEU A 39 5.37 4.79 -6.76
C LEU A 39 6.39 3.81 -7.35
N THR A 40 6.51 3.75 -8.68
CA THR A 40 7.42 2.81 -9.38
C THR A 40 8.82 3.37 -9.62
N ARG A 41 9.04 4.66 -9.38
CA ARG A 41 10.35 5.28 -9.54
C ARG A 41 11.25 4.92 -8.37
N VAL A 42 12.01 3.84 -8.55
CA VAL A 42 13.14 3.48 -7.69
C VAL A 42 14.18 4.61 -7.80
N ARG A 43 14.35 5.37 -6.71
CA ARG A 43 15.44 6.33 -6.62
C ARG A 43 16.68 5.56 -6.19
N PRO A 44 17.84 5.70 -6.87
CA PRO A 44 19.07 5.15 -6.33
C PRO A 44 19.29 5.79 -4.96
N SER A 45 19.46 4.95 -3.93
CA SER A 45 19.75 5.38 -2.57
C SER A 45 21.07 6.14 -2.56
N THR A 46 20.99 7.46 -2.75
CA THR A 46 22.12 8.37 -2.57
C THR A 46 22.39 8.41 -1.08
N GLY A 47 23.33 7.57 -0.65
CA GLY A 47 24.04 7.55 0.63
C GLY A 47 23.27 8.06 1.84
N SER A 48 22.98 7.16 2.78
CA SER A 48 22.56 7.37 4.20
C SER A 48 21.13 6.97 4.58
N SER A 49 20.26 6.55 3.66
CA SER A 49 18.98 5.96 4.08
C SER A 49 19.17 4.48 4.40
N GLU A 50 19.55 4.26 5.65
CA GLU A 50 19.51 2.99 6.35
C GLU A 50 18.05 2.51 6.53
N SER A 51 17.33 2.33 5.43
CA SER A 51 16.00 1.72 5.42
C SER A 51 15.94 0.76 4.24
N ILE A 52 15.44 -0.45 4.49
CA ILE A 52 15.38 -1.49 3.47
C ILE A 52 14.19 -1.16 2.55
N GLU A 53 14.46 -0.44 1.46
CA GLU A 53 13.45 0.03 0.50
C GLU A 53 12.53 -1.09 -0.01
N CYS A 54 13.05 -2.32 -0.16
CA CYS A 54 12.23 -3.45 -0.61
C CYS A 54 11.15 -3.84 0.41
N ILE A 55 11.37 -3.67 1.71
CA ILE A 55 10.35 -3.93 2.74
C ILE A 55 9.19 -2.95 2.60
N HIS A 56 9.48 -1.69 2.25
CA HIS A 56 8.43 -0.71 1.98
C HIS A 56 7.56 -1.14 0.78
N GLY A 57 8.17 -1.66 -0.28
CA GLY A 57 7.43 -2.23 -1.42
C GLY A 57 6.53 -3.41 -1.02
N ILE A 58 7.06 -4.35 -0.23
CA ILE A 58 6.30 -5.51 0.25
C ILE A 58 5.13 -5.07 1.14
N ARG A 59 5.31 -4.05 1.99
CA ARG A 59 4.22 -3.49 2.81
C ARG A 59 3.10 -2.90 1.95
N VAL A 60 3.43 -2.21 0.86
CA VAL A 60 2.43 -1.66 -0.07
C VAL A 60 1.64 -2.79 -0.74
N LEU A 61 2.32 -3.86 -1.17
CA LEU A 61 1.67 -5.03 -1.75
C LEU A 61 0.76 -5.73 -0.73
N ALA A 62 1.23 -5.92 0.51
CA ALA A 62 0.45 -6.53 1.58
C ALA A 62 -0.81 -5.71 1.90
N ILE A 63 -0.71 -4.38 2.06
CA ILE A 63 -1.87 -3.51 2.31
C ILE A 63 -2.86 -3.56 1.14
N SER A 64 -2.36 -3.49 -0.09
CA SER A 64 -3.19 -3.56 -1.30
C SER A 64 -3.99 -4.86 -1.35
N TRP A 65 -3.36 -5.97 -0.95
CA TRP A 65 -3.99 -7.28 -0.86
C TRP A 65 -5.07 -7.35 0.24
N ILE A 66 -4.77 -6.81 1.43
CA ILE A 66 -5.69 -6.74 2.56
C ILE A 66 -6.94 -5.93 2.19
N MET A 67 -6.78 -4.79 1.51
CA MET A 67 -7.89 -3.98 1.02
C MET A 67 -8.80 -4.75 0.05
N LEU A 68 -8.18 -5.50 -0.88
CA LEU A 68 -8.93 -6.33 -1.82
C LEU A 68 -9.71 -7.40 -1.07
N TRP A 69 -9.09 -8.12 -0.13
CA TRP A 69 -9.77 -9.12 0.68
C TRP A 69 -10.97 -8.54 1.45
N HIS A 70 -10.79 -7.39 2.12
CA HIS A 70 -11.89 -6.73 2.85
C HIS A 70 -13.04 -6.30 1.95
N SER A 71 -12.74 -5.82 0.74
CA SER A 71 -13.77 -5.44 -0.22
C SER A 71 -14.66 -6.64 -0.60
N TYR A 72 -14.03 -7.80 -0.80
CA TYR A 72 -14.74 -9.04 -1.10
C TYR A 72 -15.45 -9.61 0.13
N SER A 73 -14.85 -9.60 1.32
CA SER A 73 -15.48 -10.14 2.53
C SER A 73 -16.72 -9.36 2.95
N LEU A 74 -16.70 -8.03 2.79
CA LEU A 74 -17.89 -7.19 2.97
C LEU A 74 -18.99 -7.52 1.96
N THR A 75 -18.61 -7.83 0.72
CA THR A 75 -19.57 -8.24 -0.33
C THR A 75 -20.19 -9.61 -0.02
N PHE A 76 -19.44 -10.54 0.58
CA PHE A 76 -19.97 -11.84 1.02
C PHE A 76 -20.91 -11.74 2.22
N LEU A 77 -20.76 -10.72 3.06
CA LEU A 77 -21.67 -10.45 4.18
C LEU A 77 -23.01 -9.87 3.73
N ALA A 78 -23.08 -9.29 2.53
CA ALA A 78 -24.32 -8.78 1.95
C ALA A 78 -25.24 -9.93 1.49
N PRO A 79 -26.57 -9.76 1.54
CA PRO A 79 -27.50 -10.80 1.09
C PRO A 79 -27.32 -11.06 -0.41
N LEU A 80 -26.97 -12.31 -0.76
CA LEU A 80 -26.84 -12.73 -2.14
C LEU A 80 -28.21 -13.04 -2.75
N ILE A 81 -28.51 -12.36 -3.86
CA ILE A 81 -29.73 -12.59 -4.64
C ILE A 81 -29.70 -13.96 -5.33
N ASN A 82 -28.51 -14.50 -5.63
CA ASN A 82 -28.33 -15.80 -6.27
C ASN A 82 -27.27 -16.64 -5.53
N PRO A 83 -27.62 -17.79 -4.93
CA PRO A 83 -26.67 -18.66 -4.25
C PRO A 83 -25.78 -19.46 -5.21
N TYR A 84 -26.20 -19.68 -6.46
CA TYR A 84 -25.43 -20.47 -7.44
C TYR A 84 -24.15 -19.76 -7.88
N THR A 85 -24.17 -18.42 -7.97
CA THR A 85 -22.97 -17.62 -8.30
C THR A 85 -21.87 -17.75 -7.24
N LEU A 86 -22.25 -18.03 -6.00
CA LEU A 86 -21.31 -18.22 -4.88
C LEU A 86 -20.57 -19.56 -4.98
N SER A 87 -21.29 -20.61 -5.40
CA SER A 87 -20.73 -21.95 -5.62
C SER A 87 -19.76 -21.96 -6.80
N ASP A 88 -20.12 -21.28 -7.89
CA ASP A 88 -19.29 -21.19 -9.09
C ASP A 88 -18.02 -20.35 -8.85
N TRP A 89 -18.16 -19.25 -8.09
CA TRP A 89 -17.03 -18.44 -7.67
C TRP A 89 -16.04 -19.22 -6.80
N ARG A 90 -16.54 -20.03 -5.84
CA ARG A 90 -15.69 -20.86 -4.96
C ARG A 90 -14.86 -21.91 -5.71
N SER A 91 -15.35 -22.40 -6.84
CA SER A 91 -14.60 -23.35 -7.69
C SER A 91 -13.54 -22.67 -8.55
N SER A 92 -13.54 -21.34 -8.65
CA SER A 92 -12.60 -20.58 -9.47
C SER A 92 -11.30 -20.29 -8.74
N PHE A 93 -10.18 -20.30 -9.46
CA PHE A 93 -8.84 -19.98 -8.93
C PHE A 93 -8.78 -18.60 -8.24
N HIS A 94 -9.54 -17.64 -8.75
CA HIS A 94 -9.65 -16.29 -8.18
C HIS A 94 -10.13 -16.32 -6.72
N SER A 95 -11.04 -17.23 -6.36
CA SER A 95 -11.50 -17.37 -4.97
C SER A 95 -10.42 -17.88 -4.04
N ALA A 96 -9.59 -18.82 -4.50
CA ALA A 96 -8.47 -19.35 -3.72
C ALA A 96 -7.46 -18.23 -3.41
N MET A 97 -7.16 -17.41 -4.42
CA MET A 97 -6.29 -16.25 -4.29
C MET A 97 -6.80 -15.28 -3.21
N ILE A 98 -8.09 -14.94 -3.25
CA ILE A 98 -8.70 -14.05 -2.26
C ILE A 98 -8.77 -14.72 -0.88
N THR A 99 -9.06 -16.01 -0.78
CA THR A 99 -9.20 -16.71 0.51
C THR A 99 -7.91 -16.68 1.33
N ILE A 100 -6.74 -16.57 0.69
CA ILE A 100 -5.42 -16.42 1.33
C ILE A 100 -5.19 -15.00 1.87
N GLY A 101 -6.08 -14.05 1.58
CA GLY A 101 -6.06 -12.65 2.03
C GLY A 101 -5.69 -12.42 3.50
N PRO A 102 -6.26 -13.16 4.48
CA PRO A 102 -5.93 -13.00 5.89
C PRO A 102 -4.44 -13.21 6.20
N ILE A 103 -3.77 -14.12 5.50
CA ILE A 103 -2.33 -14.41 5.70
C ILE A 103 -1.45 -13.21 5.33
N SER A 104 -1.94 -12.31 4.49
CA SER A 104 -1.22 -11.06 4.19
C SER A 104 -1.21 -10.07 5.37
N VAL A 105 -2.19 -10.13 6.27
CA VAL A 105 -2.20 -9.34 7.51
C VAL A 105 -1.06 -9.78 8.42
N ASP A 106 -0.84 -11.08 8.55
CA ASP A 106 0.26 -11.64 9.36
C ASP A 106 1.61 -11.19 8.82
N THR A 107 1.78 -11.21 7.49
CA THR A 107 2.99 -10.72 6.82
C THR A 107 3.22 -9.23 7.09
N PHE A 108 2.17 -8.42 7.02
CA PHE A 108 2.26 -6.99 7.33
C PHE A 108 2.67 -6.72 8.78
N PHE A 109 2.08 -7.45 9.74
CA PHE A 109 2.44 -7.36 11.16
C PHE A 109 3.88 -7.81 11.41
N MET A 110 4.28 -8.94 10.82
CA MET A 110 5.65 -9.47 10.93
C MET A 110 6.68 -8.46 10.42
N LEU A 111 6.47 -7.86 9.24
CA LEU A 111 7.37 -6.86 8.68
C LEU A 111 7.44 -5.59 9.53
N SER A 112 6.31 -5.16 10.10
CA SER A 112 6.26 -3.99 10.99
C SER A 112 6.99 -4.24 12.30
N GLY A 113 6.87 -5.44 12.86
CA GLY A 113 7.64 -5.89 14.03
C GLY A 113 9.13 -5.99 13.74
N LEU A 114 9.51 -6.59 12.60
CA LEU A 114 10.89 -6.71 12.16
C LEU A 114 11.56 -5.34 12.02
N LEU A 115 10.92 -4.39 11.34
CA LEU A 115 11.48 -3.05 11.14
C LEU A 115 11.64 -2.29 12.47
N THR A 116 10.72 -2.52 13.40
CA THR A 116 10.82 -1.99 14.77
C THR A 116 12.04 -2.57 15.49
N CYS A 117 12.18 -3.90 15.49
CA CYS A 117 13.31 -4.59 16.11
C CYS A 117 14.65 -4.16 15.49
N TRP A 118 14.68 -4.00 14.17
CA TRP A 118 15.86 -3.52 13.46
C TRP A 118 16.25 -2.10 13.88
N SER A 119 15.26 -1.20 14.02
CA SER A 119 15.50 0.17 14.51
C SER A 119 15.99 0.17 15.96
N LEU A 120 15.46 -0.72 16.81
CA LEU A 120 15.89 -0.91 18.19
C LEU A 120 17.35 -1.37 18.30
N LEU A 121 17.70 -2.41 17.54
CA LEU A 121 19.05 -2.96 17.51
C LEU A 121 20.06 -1.92 17.02
N LYS A 122 19.66 -1.09 16.05
CA LYS A 122 20.49 0.01 15.58
C LYS A 122 20.72 1.09 16.65
N GLU A 123 19.69 1.47 17.39
CA GLU A 123 19.82 2.43 18.49
C GLU A 123 20.73 1.87 19.61
N LEU A 124 20.65 0.55 19.84
CA LEU A 124 21.54 -0.16 20.76
C LEU A 124 23.01 -0.12 20.30
N ASP A 125 23.25 -0.41 19.03
CA ASP A 125 24.61 -0.42 18.45
C ASP A 125 25.23 0.98 18.49
N ARG A 126 24.42 2.03 18.27
CA ARG A 126 24.89 3.42 18.29
C ARG A 126 25.13 3.98 19.69
N ASN A 127 24.27 3.68 20.66
CA ASN A 127 24.31 4.32 21.99
C ASN A 127 24.78 3.38 23.12
N GLY A 128 24.92 2.07 22.86
CA GLY A 128 25.33 1.05 23.84
C GLY A 128 24.35 0.82 25.00
N LYS A 129 23.24 1.56 25.07
CA LYS A 129 22.22 1.48 26.13
C LYS A 129 20.83 1.65 25.51
N LEU A 130 19.87 0.83 25.95
CA LEU A 130 18.50 0.86 25.46
C LEU A 130 17.57 1.35 26.58
N ASN A 131 17.18 2.62 26.50
CA ASN A 131 16.15 3.17 27.39
C ASN A 131 14.76 2.79 26.85
N VAL A 132 14.32 1.56 27.11
CA VAL A 132 13.01 1.03 26.67
C VAL A 132 11.83 1.97 26.96
N PRO A 133 11.73 2.62 28.14
CA PRO A 133 10.62 3.55 28.42
C PRO A 133 10.68 4.83 27.58
N LEU A 134 11.89 5.39 27.39
CA LEU A 134 12.10 6.60 26.60
C LEU A 134 11.81 6.34 25.11
N LEU A 135 12.11 5.13 24.64
CA LEU A 135 11.88 4.71 23.27
C LEU A 135 10.39 4.46 22.97
N TYR A 136 9.64 3.93 23.94
CA TYR A 136 8.18 3.84 23.82
C TYR A 136 7.52 5.22 23.84
N LEU A 137 8.02 6.16 24.66
CA LEU A 137 7.54 7.54 24.73
C LEU A 137 7.90 8.40 23.51
N HIS A 138 9.05 8.17 22.87
CA HIS A 138 9.43 8.90 21.65
C HIS A 138 8.67 8.40 20.40
N ARG A 139 8.01 7.24 20.50
CA ARG A 139 7.29 6.61 19.38
C ARG A 139 5.81 7.02 19.29
N TYR A 140 5.21 7.48 20.39
CA TYR A 140 3.82 7.93 20.49
C TYR A 140 3.76 9.43 20.73
#